data_AF-A0A3D4B195-F1
#
_entry.id   AF-A0A3D4B195-F1
#
_cell.length_a   1.000
_cell.length_b   1.000
_cell.length_c   1.000
_cell.angle_alpha   90.00
_cell.angle_beta   90.00
_cell.angle_gamma   90.00
#
_symmetry.space_group_name_H-M   'P 1'
#
loop_
_entity.id
_entity.type
_entity.pdbx_description
1 polymer ?
#
loop_
_entity_poly.entity_id
_entity_poly.type
_entity_poly.pdbx_seq_one_letter_code
_entity_poly.pdbx_strand_id
1 'polypeptide(L)'
;MQEITATVHYEIAPAWAILERKLIDLMNEAVHPYTDKYTNPDGSLIWADTWTGSRDGMDDFYEAFHDFAQFYALGGGEHLLNMADHHWDGITRQLTKFGRIYKEYERGYDQFHQSE
;
A
#
# COMPACT_ATOMS: atom_id res chain seq x y z
N MET A 1 -29.50 -16.22 -5.49
CA MET A 1 -28.24 -16.67 -4.88
C MET A 1 -27.91 -18.01 -5.52
N GLN A 2 -26.75 -18.13 -6.17
CA GLN A 2 -26.31 -19.40 -6.75
C GLN A 2 -25.70 -20.25 -5.64
N GLU A 3 -26.17 -21.47 -5.49
CA GLU A 3 -25.58 -22.44 -4.58
C GLU A 3 -24.38 -23.08 -5.29
N ILE A 4 -23.18 -22.89 -4.72
CA ILE A 4 -21.95 -23.51 -5.22
C ILE A 4 -21.64 -24.69 -4.30
N THR A 5 -21.68 -25.89 -4.85
CA THR A 5 -21.34 -27.13 -4.14
C THR A 5 -19.99 -27.63 -4.64
N ALA A 6 -19.01 -27.80 -3.75
CA ALA A 6 -17.74 -28.40 -4.11
C ALA A 6 -17.96 -29.87 -4.49
N THR A 7 -17.61 -30.23 -5.72
CA THR A 7 -17.78 -31.60 -6.27
C THR A 7 -16.47 -32.38 -6.37
N VAL A 8 -15.33 -31.72 -6.10
CA VAL A 8 -14.00 -32.31 -6.18
C VAL A 8 -13.32 -32.17 -4.82
N HIS A 9 -12.91 -33.30 -4.24
CA HIS A 9 -12.11 -33.35 -3.03
C HIS A 9 -10.63 -33.48 -3.41
N TYR A 10 -9.77 -32.60 -2.90
CA TYR A 10 -8.33 -32.72 -3.01
C TYR A 10 -7.77 -33.26 -1.68
N GLU A 11 -7.24 -34.49 -1.68
CA GLU A 11 -6.53 -35.04 -0.51
C GLU A 11 -5.18 -34.36 -0.29
N ILE A 12 -4.58 -33.84 -1.36
CA ILE A 12 -3.31 -33.11 -1.35
C ILE A 12 -3.54 -31.82 -2.12
N ALA A 13 -3.17 -30.68 -1.51
CA ALA A 13 -3.24 -29.39 -2.19
C ALA A 13 -2.42 -29.42 -3.49
N PRO A 14 -2.94 -28.90 -4.61
CA PRO A 14 -2.19 -28.87 -5.86
C PRO A 14 -0.93 -28.01 -5.71
N ALA A 15 0.12 -28.34 -6.46
CA ALA A 15 1.42 -27.69 -6.33
C ALA A 15 1.36 -26.16 -6.45
N TRP A 16 0.51 -25.63 -7.33
CA TRP A 16 0.35 -24.18 -7.51
C TRP A 16 -0.14 -23.50 -6.23
N ALA A 17 -1.07 -24.10 -5.48
CA ALA A 17 -1.63 -23.51 -4.27
C ALA A 17 -0.60 -23.46 -3.15
N ILE A 18 0.24 -24.50 -3.06
CA ILE A 18 1.36 -24.53 -2.12
C ILE A 18 2.39 -23.45 -2.46
N LEU A 19 2.70 -23.28 -3.76
CA LEU A 19 3.64 -22.26 -4.21
C LEU A 19 3.11 -20.85 -4.03
N GLU A 20 1.82 -20.62 -4.28
CA GLU A 20 1.15 -19.35 -4.04
C GLU A 20 1.20 -18.96 -2.57
N ARG A 21 0.90 -19.90 -1.64
CA ARG A 21 1.05 -19.62 -0.21
C ARG A 21 2.48 -19.28 0.18
N LYS A 22 3.48 -19.98 -0.36
CA LYS A 22 4.89 -19.66 -0.12
C LYS A 22 5.29 -18.30 -0.69
N LEU A 23 4.74 -17.91 -1.84
CA LEU A 23 4.95 -16.59 -2.42
C LEU A 23 4.35 -15.51 -1.51
N ILE A 24 3.12 -15.71 -1.04
CA ILE A 24 2.46 -14.79 -0.10
C ILE A 24 3.30 -14.63 1.17
N ASP A 25 3.76 -15.75 1.75
CA ASP A 25 4.58 -15.72 2.96
C ASP A 25 5.90 -14.98 2.73
N LEU A 26 6.54 -15.14 1.56
CA LEU A 26 7.75 -14.38 1.21
C LEU A 26 7.47 -12.87 1.04
N MET A 27 6.38 -12.53 0.35
CA MET A 27 5.99 -11.14 0.11
C MET A 27 5.60 -10.42 1.41
N ASN A 28 4.98 -11.13 2.36
CA ASN A 28 4.67 -10.61 3.69
C ASN A 28 5.92 -10.10 4.43
N GLU A 29 7.07 -10.72 4.20
CA GLU A 29 8.34 -10.31 4.81
C GLU A 29 9.06 -9.24 3.99
N ALA A 30 8.87 -9.23 2.67
CA ALA A 30 9.59 -8.32 1.75
C ALA A 30 9.26 -6.83 1.95
N VAL A 31 8.13 -6.52 2.59
CA VAL A 31 7.73 -5.13 2.91
C VAL A 31 8.61 -4.48 3.98
N HIS A 32 9.18 -5.28 4.91
CA HIS A 32 9.96 -4.76 6.02
C HIS A 32 11.28 -4.13 5.57
N PRO A 33 12.14 -4.80 4.77
CA PRO A 33 13.36 -4.17 4.27
C PRO A 33 13.12 -2.93 3.41
N TYR A 34 11.98 -2.85 2.72
CA TYR A 34 11.60 -1.66 1.96
C TYR A 34 11.27 -0.50 2.90
N THR A 35 10.34 -0.71 3.83
CA THR A 35 9.91 0.34 4.78
C THR A 35 11.04 0.79 5.69
N ASP A 36 11.85 -0.13 6.22
CA ASP A 36 13.03 0.20 7.03
C ASP A 36 14.05 1.08 6.31
N LYS A 37 14.17 0.93 4.99
CA LYS A 37 15.16 1.65 4.18
C LYS A 37 14.69 3.01 3.70
N TYR A 38 13.40 3.13 3.38
CA TYR A 38 12.87 4.28 2.64
C TYR A 38 11.90 5.14 3.44
N THR A 39 11.57 4.77 4.68
CA THR A 39 10.58 5.49 5.49
C THR A 39 11.13 5.91 6.83
N ASN A 40 10.59 6.99 7.36
CA ASN A 40 10.79 7.40 8.74
C ASN A 40 9.81 6.65 9.66
N PRO A 41 10.09 6.57 10.98
CA PRO A 41 9.21 5.93 11.95
C PRO A 41 7.79 6.52 12.06
N ASP A 42 7.55 7.71 11.50
CA ASP A 42 6.23 8.36 11.48
C ASP A 42 5.39 8.05 10.22
N GLY A 43 5.89 7.15 9.38
CA GLY A 43 5.26 6.69 8.15
C GLY A 43 5.60 7.52 6.90
N SER A 44 6.33 8.62 7.06
CA SER A 44 6.73 9.48 5.92
C SER A 44 7.89 8.89 5.10
N LEU A 45 8.00 9.30 3.84
CA LEU A 45 9.09 8.90 2.95
C LEU A 45 10.37 9.70 3.23
N ILE A 46 11.52 9.01 3.17
CA ILE A 46 12.85 9.63 3.14
C ILE A 46 13.12 10.12 1.71
N TRP A 47 12.78 11.38 1.43
CA TRP A 47 12.90 11.97 0.08
C TRP A 47 13.53 13.37 0.08
N ALA A 48 12.83 14.37 0.63
CA ALA A 48 13.31 15.75 0.71
C ALA A 48 12.71 16.46 1.93
N ASP A 49 13.39 17.52 2.39
CA ASP A 49 12.92 18.35 3.52
C ASP A 49 11.86 19.37 3.11
N THR A 50 11.84 19.76 1.83
CA THR A 50 10.90 20.73 1.26
C THR A 50 10.51 20.33 -0.15
N TRP A 51 9.31 20.77 -0.57
CA TRP A 51 8.85 20.56 -1.93
C TRP A 51 9.55 21.51 -2.90
N THR A 52 10.30 20.94 -3.85
CA THR A 52 10.97 21.68 -4.93
C THR A 52 10.41 21.34 -6.31
N GLY A 53 9.41 20.45 -6.37
CA GLY A 53 8.82 19.91 -7.59
C GLY A 53 7.81 20.84 -8.25
N SER A 54 7.28 20.37 -9.38
CA SER A 54 6.16 21.01 -10.08
C SER A 54 4.86 20.86 -9.26
N ARG A 55 3.71 21.05 -9.91
CA ARG A 55 2.38 20.81 -9.32
C ARG A 55 2.05 19.32 -9.21
N ASP A 56 2.89 18.45 -9.74
CA ASP A 56 2.63 17.03 -10.02
C ASP A 56 3.46 16.09 -9.13
N GLY A 57 3.02 14.84 -8.95
CA GLY A 57 3.73 13.78 -8.21
C GLY A 57 3.39 13.67 -6.73
N MET A 58 2.19 14.10 -6.32
CA MET A 58 1.71 13.90 -4.95
C MET A 58 1.13 12.49 -4.73
N ASP A 59 0.46 11.98 -5.75
CA ASP A 59 0.02 10.61 -5.95
C ASP A 59 1.17 9.60 -5.78
N ASP A 60 2.33 9.85 -6.39
CA ASP A 60 3.54 9.01 -6.27
C ASP A 60 3.87 8.62 -4.81
N PHE A 61 3.60 9.51 -3.86
CA PHE A 61 3.86 9.26 -2.44
C PHE A 61 2.90 8.20 -1.90
N TYR A 62 1.62 8.29 -2.22
CA TYR A 62 0.61 7.32 -1.80
C TYR A 62 0.76 5.99 -2.57
N GLU A 63 1.10 6.05 -3.85
CA GLU A 63 1.34 4.88 -4.69
C GLU A 63 2.49 4.00 -4.17
N ALA A 64 3.45 4.56 -3.44
CA ALA A 64 4.51 3.79 -2.80
C ALA A 64 3.99 2.70 -1.82
N PHE A 65 2.72 2.79 -1.38
CA PHE A 65 2.13 1.88 -0.39
C PHE A 65 0.75 1.31 -0.78
N HIS A 66 0.17 1.70 -1.92
CA HIS A 66 -1.18 1.26 -2.34
C HIS A 66 -1.31 -0.28 -2.37
N ASP A 67 -0.26 -0.96 -2.80
CA ASP A 67 -0.20 -2.42 -2.88
C ASP A 67 -0.36 -3.12 -1.53
N PHE A 68 -0.14 -2.46 -0.39
CA PHE A 68 -0.21 -3.12 0.92
C PHE A 68 -1.65 -3.47 1.29
N ALA A 69 -2.58 -2.53 1.13
CA ALA A 69 -4.01 -2.77 1.37
C ALA A 69 -4.58 -3.77 0.35
N GLN A 70 -4.16 -3.67 -0.91
CA GLN A 70 -4.53 -4.62 -1.95
C GLN A 70 -4.02 -6.02 -1.62
N PHE A 71 -2.77 -6.15 -1.20
CA PHE A 71 -2.17 -7.43 -0.90
C PHE A 71 -2.80 -8.09 0.35
N TYR A 72 -3.14 -7.29 1.37
CA TYR A 72 -3.98 -7.75 2.48
C TYR A 72 -5.30 -8.37 1.98
N ALA A 73 -6.02 -7.68 1.09
CA ALA A 73 -7.29 -8.18 0.54
C ALA A 73 -7.13 -9.48 -0.26
N LEU A 74 -5.95 -9.72 -0.85
CA LEU A 74 -5.61 -10.94 -1.60
C LEU A 74 -5.09 -12.09 -0.71
N GLY A 75 -5.04 -11.92 0.60
CA GLY A 75 -4.64 -12.95 1.56
C GLY A 75 -3.23 -12.80 2.15
N GLY A 76 -2.64 -11.60 2.00
CA GLY A 76 -1.48 -11.14 2.76
C GLY A 76 -1.79 -10.98 4.25
N GLY A 77 -0.75 -10.75 5.05
CA GLY A 77 -0.86 -10.65 6.51
C GLY A 77 -1.59 -9.39 6.99
N GLU A 78 -2.21 -9.46 8.17
CA GLU A 78 -2.94 -8.35 8.81
C GLU A 78 -2.06 -7.11 9.05
N HIS A 79 -0.76 -7.31 9.27
CA HIS A 79 0.20 -6.20 9.44
C HIS A 79 0.24 -5.26 8.24
N LEU A 80 -0.05 -5.76 7.03
CA LEU A 80 -0.06 -4.95 5.81
C LEU A 80 -1.15 -3.88 5.82
N LEU A 81 -2.34 -4.20 6.35
CA LEU A 81 -3.40 -3.21 6.50
C LEU A 81 -2.98 -2.10 7.48
N ASN A 82 -2.39 -2.50 8.61
CA ASN A 82 -1.87 -1.53 9.58
C ASN A 82 -0.74 -0.67 9.00
N MET A 83 0.13 -1.25 8.17
CA MET A 83 1.20 -0.53 7.47
C MET A 83 0.64 0.44 6.43
N ALA A 84 -0.38 0.02 5.67
CA ALA A 84 -1.05 0.89 4.69
C ALA A 84 -1.63 2.13 5.37
N ASP A 85 -2.41 1.96 6.44
CA ASP A 85 -2.98 3.07 7.21
C ASP A 85 -1.88 3.97 7.80
N HIS A 86 -0.83 3.37 8.37
CA HIS A 86 0.29 4.11 8.95
C HIS A 86 1.02 5.00 7.94
N HIS A 87 1.32 4.47 6.75
CA HIS A 87 2.01 5.21 5.70
C HIS A 87 1.11 6.25 5.04
N TRP A 88 -0.16 5.93 4.80
CA TRP A 88 -1.16 6.90 4.34
C TRP A 88 -1.15 8.15 5.21
N ASP A 89 -1.29 7.94 6.52
CA ASP A 89 -1.27 9.00 7.53
C ASP A 89 0.07 9.78 7.54
N GLY A 90 1.19 9.08 7.43
CA GLY A 90 2.53 9.67 7.37
C GLY A 90 2.72 10.58 6.16
N ILE A 91 2.28 10.12 4.99
CA ILE A 91 2.33 10.85 3.73
C ILE A 91 1.41 12.05 3.76
N THR A 92 0.16 11.90 4.21
CA THR A 92 -0.77 13.02 4.33
C THR A 92 -0.20 14.12 5.21
N ARG A 93 0.44 13.77 6.34
CA ARG A 93 1.17 14.74 7.18
C ARG A 93 2.35 15.37 6.44
N GLN A 94 3.17 14.58 5.74
CA GLN A 94 4.33 15.07 4.99
C GLN A 94 3.92 16.06 3.90
N LEU A 95 2.97 15.70 3.05
CA LEU A 95 2.50 16.55 1.97
C LEU A 95 1.70 17.76 2.49
N THR A 96 1.07 17.67 3.66
CA THR A 96 0.50 18.83 4.36
C THR A 96 1.57 19.82 4.78
N LYS A 97 2.70 19.36 5.34
CA LYS A 97 3.86 20.22 5.67
C LYS A 97 4.44 20.89 4.43
N PHE A 98 4.42 20.20 3.29
CA PHE A 98 4.80 20.76 1.99
C PHE A 98 3.76 21.74 1.39
N GLY A 99 2.59 21.89 2.03
CA GLY A 99 1.51 22.76 1.54
C GLY A 99 0.82 22.22 0.29
N ARG A 100 0.98 20.92 0.00
CA ARG A 100 0.38 20.22 -1.15
C ARG A 100 -0.94 19.57 -0.82
N ILE A 101 -1.13 19.12 0.40
CA ILE A 101 -2.43 18.67 0.91
C ILE A 101 -3.07 19.75 1.80
N TYR A 102 -4.38 19.91 1.70
CA TYR A 102 -5.18 20.74 2.58
C TYR A 102 -6.53 20.10 2.85
N LYS A 103 -6.82 19.87 4.13
CA LYS A 103 -7.97 19.10 4.58
C LYS A 103 -8.05 17.75 3.86
N GLU A 104 -6.92 17.05 3.79
CA GLU A 104 -6.77 15.72 3.16
C GLU A 104 -6.92 15.69 1.63
N TYR A 105 -7.20 16.83 0.98
CA TYR A 105 -7.25 16.93 -0.47
C TYR A 105 -6.03 17.64 -1.04
N GLU A 106 -5.58 17.18 -2.20
CA GLU A 106 -4.50 17.85 -2.89
C GLU A 106 -4.91 19.22 -3.44
N ARG A 107 -4.00 20.17 -3.26
CA ARG A 107 -4.10 21.53 -3.76
C ARG A 107 -3.55 21.58 -5.18
N GLY A 108 -4.49 21.40 -6.10
CA GLY A 108 -4.33 21.83 -7.47
C GLY A 108 -4.26 20.69 -8.48
N TYR A 109 -4.43 19.42 -8.18
CA TYR A 109 -4.53 18.49 -9.32
C TYR A 109 -5.89 18.54 -10.02
N ASP A 110 -6.01 17.84 -11.15
CA ASP A 110 -7.33 17.42 -11.61
C ASP A 110 -7.97 16.46 -10.59
N GLN A 111 -9.30 16.41 -10.59
CA GLN A 111 -10.02 15.58 -9.62
C GLN A 111 -9.83 14.06 -9.85
N PHE A 112 -9.30 13.64 -11.00
CA PHE A 112 -9.19 12.23 -11.36
C PHE A 112 -8.07 11.54 -10.58
N HIS A 113 -6.92 12.19 -10.40
CA HIS A 113 -5.80 11.62 -9.63
C HIS A 113 -6.07 11.62 -8.11
N GLN A 114 -7.12 12.30 -7.64
CA GLN A 114 -7.59 12.21 -6.26
C GLN A 114 -8.47 10.98 -5.99
N SER A 115 -8.76 10.18 -7.02
CA SER A 115 -9.67 9.03 -6.93
C SER A 115 -9.02 7.67 -7.19
N GLU A 116 -7.71 7.66 -7.42
CA GLU A 116 -6.88 6.45 -7.35
C GLU A 116 -6.62 6.05 -5.90
#